data_AF-A0A1C2DXZ2-F1
#
_entry.id   AF-A0A1C2DXZ2-F1
#
_cell.length_a   1.000
_cell.length_b   1.000
_cell.length_c   1.000
_cell.angle_alpha   90.00
_cell.angle_beta   90.00
_cell.angle_gamma   90.00
#
_symmetry.space_group_name_H-M   'P 1'
#
loop_
_entity.id
_entity.type
_entity.pdbx_description
1 polymer ?
#
loop_
_entity_poly.entity_id
_entity_poly.type
_entity_poly.pdbx_seq_one_letter_code
_entity_poly.pdbx_strand_id
1 'polypeptide(L)'
;MNVLASSFFEIFIQFLTGATLRHPEVFGLENFSPNELISQDFELAGKVDDYHFFEKLYNVSHHNRSVGVVLKPYFFQDQQVASGFRVLKGVRLTSLLKEYIRYGQHHPEVAKRMTFYFFHDNKDGAIIFDDSLAVRFSHRNRRDGYQVVTLERDYDEIGALKKIATDAIKLTMDFHELELTSSSLRRRYRGAAYQQVSKALIVNGKKPSSRIL
;
A
#
# COMPACT_ATOMS: atom_id res chain seq x y z
N MET A 1 6.24 21.85 6.57
CA MET A 1 5.68 20.53 6.24
C MET A 1 5.33 20.56 4.76
N ASN A 2 5.92 19.68 3.96
CA ASN A 2 5.80 19.74 2.49
C ASN A 2 4.40 19.31 2.06
N VAL A 3 3.78 20.03 1.12
CA VAL A 3 2.45 19.70 0.61
C VAL A 3 2.60 19.23 -0.83
N LEU A 4 2.09 18.05 -1.13
CA LEU A 4 2.06 17.53 -2.49
C LEU A 4 0.80 18.04 -3.20
N ALA A 5 0.95 18.38 -4.48
CA ALA A 5 -0.18 18.74 -5.33
C ALA A 5 -1.12 17.55 -5.56
N SER A 6 -0.54 16.34 -5.65
CA SER A 6 -1.30 15.09 -5.79
C SER A 6 -2.03 14.72 -4.51
N SER A 7 -3.26 14.27 -4.69
CA SER A 7 -4.06 13.61 -3.66
C SER A 7 -3.47 12.24 -3.30
N PHE A 8 -3.85 11.73 -2.13
CA PHE A 8 -3.46 10.39 -1.70
C PHE A 8 -3.87 9.31 -2.70
N PHE A 9 -5.05 9.44 -3.32
CA PHE A 9 -5.52 8.44 -4.27
C PHE A 9 -4.71 8.47 -5.56
N GLU A 10 -4.34 9.65 -6.06
CA GLU A 10 -3.45 9.77 -7.23
C GLU A 10 -2.07 9.15 -6.94
N ILE A 11 -1.50 9.41 -5.76
CA ILE A 11 -0.24 8.77 -5.33
C ILE A 11 -0.40 7.25 -5.29
N PHE A 12 -1.51 6.74 -4.76
CA PHE A 12 -1.78 5.30 -4.74
C PHE A 12 -1.88 4.70 -6.14
N ILE A 13 -2.58 5.36 -7.08
CA ILE A 13 -2.66 4.89 -8.48
C ILE A 13 -1.28 4.92 -9.16
N GLN A 14 -0.52 6.00 -8.99
CA GLN A 14 0.85 6.09 -9.48
C GLN A 14 1.74 4.99 -8.88
N PHE A 15 1.53 4.67 -7.61
CA PHE A 15 2.25 3.62 -6.91
C PHE A 15 1.94 2.23 -7.48
N LEU A 16 0.67 1.97 -7.82
CA LEU A 16 0.24 0.72 -8.48
C LEU A 16 0.91 0.55 -9.86
N THR A 17 1.05 1.62 -10.63
CA THR A 17 1.65 1.57 -11.98
C THR A 17 3.18 1.66 -11.95
N GLY A 18 3.77 2.08 -10.83
CA GLY A 18 5.21 2.26 -10.66
C GLY A 18 5.69 3.64 -11.10
N ALA A 19 4.75 4.53 -11.40
CA ALA A 19 4.98 5.90 -11.81
C ALA A 19 5.64 6.73 -10.69
N THR A 20 5.44 6.42 -9.41
CA THR A 20 6.04 7.18 -8.30
C THR A 20 7.57 7.23 -8.33
N LEU A 21 8.24 6.25 -8.93
CA LEU A 21 9.70 6.29 -9.10
C LEU A 21 10.14 6.92 -10.43
N ARG A 22 9.25 6.93 -11.42
CA ARG A 22 9.52 7.53 -12.74
C ARG A 22 9.26 9.04 -12.76
N HIS A 23 8.57 9.53 -11.74
CA HIS A 23 8.16 10.92 -11.59
C HIS A 23 8.69 11.53 -10.29
N PRO A 24 10.02 11.63 -10.10
CA PRO A 24 10.62 12.26 -8.91
C PRO A 24 10.13 13.71 -8.70
N GLU A 25 9.74 14.40 -9.78
CA GLU A 25 9.23 15.77 -9.76
C GLU A 25 7.93 15.91 -8.93
N VAL A 26 7.16 14.82 -8.79
CA VAL A 26 5.96 14.80 -7.91
C VAL A 26 6.36 15.12 -6.47
N PHE A 27 7.57 14.74 -6.06
CA PHE A 27 8.12 14.96 -4.72
C PHE A 27 9.07 16.16 -4.64
N GLY A 28 9.16 16.95 -5.72
CA GLY A 28 10.11 18.06 -5.82
C GLY A 28 11.57 17.60 -5.91
N LEU A 29 11.79 16.40 -6.46
CA LEU A 29 13.12 15.82 -6.66
C LEU A 29 13.49 15.83 -8.14
N GLU A 30 14.77 15.96 -8.46
CA GLU A 30 15.26 15.68 -9.82
C GLU A 30 15.36 14.18 -10.11
N ASN A 31 15.75 13.40 -9.11
CA ASN A 31 15.89 11.95 -9.18
C ASN A 31 15.90 11.35 -7.75
N PHE A 32 15.91 10.03 -7.65
CA PHE A 32 15.96 9.31 -6.36
C PHE A 32 17.39 8.94 -5.94
N SER A 33 18.43 9.67 -6.37
CA SER A 33 19.79 9.39 -5.88
C SER A 33 19.94 9.76 -4.41
N PRO A 34 20.80 9.06 -3.64
CA PRO A 34 21.08 9.43 -2.24
C PRO A 34 21.52 10.89 -2.08
N ASN A 35 22.33 11.41 -3.00
CA ASN A 35 22.78 12.81 -2.96
C ASN A 35 21.63 13.81 -3.09
N GLU A 36 20.67 13.54 -3.98
CA GLU A 36 19.48 14.37 -4.15
C GLU A 36 18.52 14.25 -2.94
N LEU A 37 18.38 13.06 -2.36
CA LEU A 37 17.58 12.89 -1.16
C LEU A 37 18.18 13.66 0.03
N ILE A 38 19.51 13.65 0.19
CA ILE A 38 20.22 14.42 1.21
C ILE A 38 20.10 15.93 0.95
N SER A 39 20.27 16.38 -0.29
CA SER A 39 20.14 17.80 -0.64
C SER A 39 18.73 18.34 -0.38
N GLN A 40 17.73 17.46 -0.45
CA GLN A 40 16.33 17.74 -0.19
C GLN A 40 15.91 17.38 1.25
N ASP A 41 16.81 17.38 2.22
CA ASP A 41 16.52 17.19 3.64
C ASP A 41 15.75 15.90 3.98
N PHE A 42 15.97 14.80 3.25
CA PHE A 42 15.47 13.50 3.69
C PHE A 42 16.30 12.99 4.86
N GLU A 43 15.63 12.40 5.84
CA GLU A 43 16.28 11.78 7.00
C GLU A 43 16.79 10.39 6.61
N LEU A 44 18.09 10.14 6.81
CA LEU A 44 18.70 8.83 6.61
C LEU A 44 18.50 7.95 7.85
N ALA A 45 18.03 6.72 7.64
CA ALA A 45 17.97 5.67 8.66
C ALA A 45 18.68 4.40 8.18
N GLY A 46 19.62 3.91 8.98
CA GLY A 46 20.49 2.79 8.64
C GLY A 46 21.91 3.24 8.28
N LYS A 47 22.67 2.36 7.61
CA LYS A 47 24.04 2.65 7.15
C LYS A 47 24.09 2.56 5.62
N VAL A 48 24.79 3.51 4.99
CA VAL A 48 24.83 3.64 3.53
C VAL A 48 25.49 2.44 2.85
N ASP A 49 26.42 1.77 3.52
CA ASP A 49 27.11 0.56 3.05
C ASP A 49 26.31 -0.74 3.24
N ASP A 50 25.11 -0.65 3.79
CA ASP A 50 24.20 -1.76 4.06
C ASP A 50 22.76 -1.38 3.62
N TYR A 51 21.77 -2.13 4.05
CA TYR A 51 20.36 -1.78 3.90
C TYR A 51 20.03 -0.51 4.70
N HIS A 52 19.50 0.49 4.00
CA HIS A 52 19.09 1.76 4.58
C HIS A 52 17.90 2.35 3.84
N PHE A 53 17.32 3.39 4.40
CA PHE A 53 16.29 4.16 3.73
C PHE A 53 16.37 5.63 4.08
N PHE A 54 15.83 6.43 3.17
CA PHE A 54 15.59 7.83 3.39
C PHE A 54 14.11 8.03 3.72
N GLU A 55 13.77 9.02 4.55
CA GLU A 55 12.38 9.36 4.78
C GLU A 55 12.10 10.86 4.81
N LYS A 56 10.93 11.25 4.27
CA LYS A 56 10.46 12.64 4.32
C LYS A 56 8.94 12.68 4.43
N LEU A 57 8.44 13.53 5.31
CA LEU A 57 7.02 13.72 5.57
C LEU A 57 6.41 14.74 4.60
N TYR A 58 5.31 14.32 4.00
CA TYR A 58 4.45 15.11 3.13
C TYR A 58 3.02 15.13 3.64
N ASN A 59 2.30 16.19 3.31
CA ASN A 59 0.85 16.29 3.42
C ASN A 59 0.22 16.15 2.04
N VAL A 60 -0.82 15.33 1.97
CA VAL A 60 -1.60 15.09 0.75
C VAL A 60 -3.07 15.34 1.04
N SER A 61 -3.82 15.73 0.02
CA SER A 61 -5.28 15.80 0.12
C SER A 61 -5.89 14.40 0.08
N HIS A 62 -6.93 14.16 0.88
CA HIS A 62 -7.69 12.91 0.87
C HIS A 62 -9.15 13.20 1.23
N HIS A 63 -9.99 13.33 0.19
CA HIS A 63 -11.33 13.93 0.29
C HIS A 63 -11.24 15.33 0.93
N ASN A 64 -12.05 15.62 1.96
CA ASN A 64 -12.14 16.94 2.58
C ASN A 64 -11.14 17.14 3.73
N ARG A 65 -10.01 16.41 3.74
CA ARG A 65 -8.98 16.52 4.79
C ARG A 65 -7.59 16.34 4.23
N SER A 66 -6.59 16.74 5.03
CA SER A 66 -5.19 16.42 4.79
C SER A 66 -4.77 15.17 5.56
N VAL A 67 -3.90 14.37 4.95
CA VAL A 67 -3.28 13.17 5.53
C VAL A 67 -1.77 13.30 5.42
N GLY A 68 -1.06 12.98 6.50
CA GLY A 68 0.39 12.86 6.49
C GLY A 68 0.84 11.52 5.90
N VAL A 69 1.73 11.57 4.91
CA VAL A 69 2.39 10.42 4.29
C VAL A 69 3.90 10.60 4.33
N VAL A 70 4.61 9.55 4.73
CA VAL A 70 6.08 9.54 4.75
C VAL A 70 6.54 8.70 3.57
N LEU A 71 7.22 9.33 2.61
CA LEU A 71 7.87 8.61 1.51
C LEU A 71 9.14 7.95 2.03
N LYS A 72 9.37 6.70 1.64
CA LYS A 72 10.51 5.87 2.04
C LYS A 72 11.14 5.17 0.82
N PRO A 73 12.15 5.76 0.16
CA PRO A 73 12.98 5.05 -0.79
C PRO A 73 14.00 4.19 -0.03
N TYR A 74 14.08 2.91 -0.36
CA TYR A 74 14.95 1.94 0.31
C TYR A 74 16.11 1.55 -0.61
N PHE A 75 17.28 1.41 -0.01
CA PHE A 75 18.53 1.12 -0.69
C PHE A 75 19.25 -0.06 -0.05
N PHE A 76 20.01 -0.77 -0.87
CA PHE A 76 21.06 -1.67 -0.43
C PHE A 76 22.34 -1.20 -1.10
N GLN A 77 23.28 -0.70 -0.30
CA GLN A 77 24.40 0.09 -0.81
C GLN A 77 23.85 1.25 -1.67
N ASP A 78 24.43 1.53 -2.84
CA ASP A 78 23.98 2.63 -3.69
C ASP A 78 22.78 2.29 -4.59
N GLN A 79 22.26 1.05 -4.51
CA GLN A 79 21.17 0.61 -5.37
C GLN A 79 19.83 0.78 -4.66
N GLN A 80 18.87 1.44 -5.33
CA GLN A 80 17.49 1.46 -4.88
C GLN A 80 16.83 0.09 -5.10
N VAL A 81 16.25 -0.48 -4.05
CA VAL A 81 15.71 -1.86 -4.04
C VAL A 81 14.23 -1.93 -3.65
N ALA A 82 13.70 -0.90 -3.00
CA ALA A 82 12.28 -0.79 -2.69
C ALA A 82 11.84 0.67 -2.64
N SER A 83 10.54 0.91 -2.68
CA SER A 83 9.98 2.19 -2.23
C SER A 83 8.67 1.95 -1.50
N GLY A 84 8.33 2.87 -0.61
CA GLY A 84 7.09 2.80 0.12
C GLY A 84 6.61 4.12 0.67
N PHE A 85 5.38 4.08 1.17
CA PHE A 85 4.75 5.17 1.88
C PHE A 85 4.27 4.64 3.22
N ARG A 86 4.60 5.33 4.32
CA ARG A 86 3.90 5.16 5.59
C ARG A 86 2.78 6.19 5.67
N VAL A 87 1.56 5.72 5.92
CA VAL A 87 0.38 6.57 6.11
C VAL A 87 0.17 6.78 7.61
N LEU A 88 0.22 8.03 8.08
CA LEU A 88 0.19 8.28 9.53
C LEU A 88 -1.16 7.91 10.14
N LYS A 89 -2.27 8.48 9.64
CA LYS A 89 -3.67 8.12 9.95
C LYS A 89 -4.60 8.71 8.89
N GLY A 90 -5.83 8.19 8.78
CA GLY A 90 -6.90 8.87 8.06
C GLY A 90 -7.17 8.33 6.65
N VAL A 91 -6.71 7.13 6.33
CA VAL A 91 -7.11 6.43 5.10
C VAL A 91 -7.73 5.09 5.49
N ARG A 92 -9.03 4.95 5.24
CA ARG A 92 -9.74 3.67 5.45
C ARG A 92 -9.41 2.73 4.30
N LEU A 93 -9.09 1.48 4.61
CA LEU A 93 -8.86 0.46 3.60
C LEU A 93 -10.05 0.30 2.66
N THR A 94 -11.27 0.34 3.21
CA THR A 94 -12.50 0.24 2.41
C THR A 94 -12.71 1.42 1.46
N SER A 95 -12.26 2.62 1.83
CA SER A 95 -12.27 3.78 0.91
C SER A 95 -11.28 3.56 -0.22
N LEU A 96 -10.04 3.17 0.10
CA LEU A 96 -9.01 2.90 -0.89
C LEU A 96 -9.44 1.84 -1.91
N LEU A 97 -9.99 0.71 -1.43
CA LEU A 97 -10.45 -0.39 -2.28
C LEU A 97 -11.63 0.00 -3.18
N LYS A 98 -12.57 0.82 -2.68
CA LYS A 98 -13.69 1.30 -3.50
C LYS A 98 -13.22 2.21 -4.62
N GLU A 99 -12.31 3.13 -4.33
CA GLU A 99 -11.74 4.02 -5.34
C GLU A 99 -10.91 3.22 -6.36
N TYR A 100 -10.10 2.26 -5.91
CA TYR A 100 -9.37 1.35 -6.78
C TYR A 100 -10.28 0.59 -7.75
N ILE A 101 -11.35 -0.05 -7.23
CA ILE A 101 -12.28 -0.80 -8.08
C ILE A 101 -13.02 0.12 -9.06
N ARG A 102 -13.48 1.28 -8.59
CA ARG A 102 -14.15 2.27 -9.46
C ARG A 102 -13.21 2.75 -10.57
N TYR A 103 -11.97 3.07 -10.23
CA TYR A 103 -10.97 3.50 -11.20
C TYR A 103 -10.69 2.37 -12.22
N GLY A 104 -10.48 1.14 -11.75
CA GLY A 104 -10.23 -0.02 -12.61
C GLY A 104 -11.38 -0.39 -13.55
N GLN A 105 -12.62 0.02 -13.25
CA GLN A 105 -13.75 -0.13 -14.19
C GLN A 105 -13.59 0.74 -15.45
N HIS A 106 -12.91 1.89 -15.32
CA HIS A 106 -12.62 2.81 -16.43
C HIS A 106 -11.20 2.64 -16.98
N HIS A 107 -10.31 1.99 -16.21
CA HIS A 107 -8.89 1.79 -16.50
C HIS A 107 -8.47 0.33 -16.29
N PRO A 108 -8.88 -0.60 -17.17
CA PRO A 108 -8.61 -2.04 -17.00
C PRO A 108 -7.11 -2.39 -16.90
N GLU A 109 -6.23 -1.57 -17.47
CA GLU A 109 -4.77 -1.70 -17.42
C GLU A 109 -4.19 -1.54 -16.01
N VAL A 110 -4.92 -0.90 -15.10
CA VAL A 110 -4.51 -0.70 -13.70
C VAL A 110 -5.05 -1.82 -12.79
N ALA A 111 -5.98 -2.65 -13.29
CA ALA A 111 -6.56 -3.73 -12.52
C ALA A 111 -5.56 -4.88 -12.34
N LYS A 112 -5.07 -5.00 -11.10
CA LYS A 112 -4.18 -6.06 -10.59
C LYS A 112 -4.95 -7.09 -9.76
N ARG A 113 -4.45 -8.33 -9.75
CA ARG A 113 -4.98 -9.39 -8.90
C ARG A 113 -4.66 -9.09 -7.43
N MET A 114 -5.64 -9.20 -6.55
CA MET A 114 -5.48 -8.96 -5.12
C MET A 114 -5.49 -10.27 -4.33
N THR A 115 -4.49 -10.47 -3.50
CA THR A 115 -4.46 -11.56 -2.52
C THR A 115 -4.39 -10.99 -1.11
N PHE A 116 -5.16 -11.55 -0.19
CA PHE A 116 -5.31 -11.03 1.16
C PHE A 116 -4.58 -11.91 2.15
N TYR A 117 -3.89 -11.27 3.06
CA TYR A 117 -3.16 -11.89 4.16
C TYR A 117 -3.58 -11.24 5.46
N PHE A 118 -3.73 -12.03 6.52
CA PHE A 118 -4.05 -11.51 7.85
C PHE A 118 -3.11 -12.13 8.88
N PHE A 119 -2.79 -11.35 9.90
CA PHE A 119 -2.15 -11.88 11.08
C PHE A 119 -3.18 -12.67 11.92
N HIS A 120 -2.70 -13.56 12.80
CA HIS A 120 -3.54 -14.54 13.49
C HIS A 120 -4.73 -13.92 14.27
N ASP A 121 -4.59 -12.70 14.79
CA ASP A 121 -5.63 -12.02 15.58
C ASP A 121 -6.57 -11.13 14.72
N ASN A 122 -6.35 -11.11 13.40
CA ASN A 122 -7.02 -10.28 12.41
C ASN A 122 -6.91 -8.77 12.69
N LYS A 123 -5.99 -8.31 13.55
CA LYS A 123 -5.82 -6.86 13.76
C LYS A 123 -5.02 -6.21 12.67
N ASP A 124 -4.04 -6.94 12.17
CA ASP A 124 -3.14 -6.54 11.11
C ASP A 124 -3.33 -7.45 9.90
N GLY A 125 -3.06 -6.91 8.73
CA GLY A 125 -3.08 -7.68 7.50
C GLY A 125 -2.44 -6.91 6.36
N ALA A 126 -2.41 -7.56 5.20
CA ALA A 126 -1.88 -7.00 3.99
C ALA A 126 -2.68 -7.44 2.76
N ILE A 127 -2.65 -6.61 1.73
CA ILE A 127 -3.10 -6.96 0.38
C ILE A 127 -1.88 -6.96 -0.51
N ILE A 128 -1.64 -8.06 -1.22
CA ILE A 128 -0.61 -8.13 -2.25
C ILE A 128 -1.26 -8.01 -3.63
N PHE A 129 -0.77 -7.07 -4.43
CA PHE A 129 -1.16 -6.84 -5.83
C PHE A 129 -0.07 -7.36 -6.76
N ASP A 130 -0.41 -8.28 -7.67
CA ASP A 130 0.49 -8.92 -8.66
C ASP A 130 1.89 -9.30 -8.10
N ASP A 131 1.93 -9.78 -6.85
CA ASP A 131 3.13 -10.32 -6.20
C ASP A 131 4.35 -9.38 -6.07
N SER A 132 4.14 -8.06 -6.18
CA SER A 132 5.23 -7.06 -6.14
C SER A 132 4.88 -5.80 -5.35
N LEU A 133 3.60 -5.60 -5.05
CA LEU A 133 3.12 -4.44 -4.29
C LEU A 133 2.29 -4.91 -3.11
N ALA A 134 2.58 -4.38 -1.94
CA ALA A 134 1.88 -4.66 -0.70
C ALA A 134 1.21 -3.40 -0.16
N VAL A 135 -0.01 -3.57 0.35
CA VAL A 135 -0.72 -2.58 1.16
C VAL A 135 -0.96 -3.18 2.52
N ARG A 136 -0.20 -2.74 3.53
CA ARG A 136 -0.43 -3.16 4.91
C ARG A 136 -1.51 -2.31 5.55
N PHE A 137 -2.32 -2.95 6.38
CA PHE A 137 -3.41 -2.31 7.08
C PHE A 137 -3.52 -2.84 8.50
N SER A 138 -4.08 -2.02 9.39
CA SER A 138 -4.31 -2.38 10.78
C SER A 138 -5.62 -1.80 11.29
N HIS A 139 -6.16 -2.37 12.36
CA HIS A 139 -7.18 -1.72 13.16
C HIS A 139 -6.84 -1.81 14.64
N ARG A 140 -7.00 -0.70 15.36
CA ARG A 140 -6.67 -0.63 16.79
C ARG A 140 -7.80 -1.15 17.68
N ASN A 141 -9.04 -0.98 17.23
CA ASN A 141 -10.24 -1.35 17.97
C ASN A 141 -11.20 -2.13 17.08
N ARG A 142 -11.95 -3.09 17.64
CA ARG A 142 -12.96 -3.87 16.89
C ARG A 142 -14.07 -3.03 16.25
N ARG A 143 -14.30 -1.80 16.76
CA ARG A 143 -15.31 -0.87 16.24
C ARG A 143 -14.82 -0.04 15.06
N ASP A 144 -13.51 0.09 14.90
CA ASP A 144 -12.90 0.85 13.81
C ASP A 144 -12.61 -0.10 12.64
N GLY A 145 -12.96 0.33 11.42
CA GLY A 145 -12.55 -0.38 10.21
C GLY A 145 -11.04 -0.25 9.98
N TYR A 146 -10.46 -1.18 9.22
CA TYR A 146 -9.03 -1.16 8.90
C TYR A 146 -8.59 0.17 8.28
N GLN A 147 -7.44 0.65 8.74
CA GLN A 147 -6.72 1.80 8.21
C GLN A 147 -5.52 1.31 7.41
N VAL A 148 -5.21 2.01 6.32
CA VAL A 148 -3.96 1.81 5.58
C VAL A 148 -2.80 2.28 6.45
N VAL A 149 -1.74 1.46 6.53
CA VAL A 149 -0.54 1.71 7.33
C VAL A 149 0.66 1.96 6.44
N THR A 150 0.93 1.04 5.50
CA THR A 150 1.99 1.23 4.51
C THR A 150 1.55 0.80 3.13
N LEU A 151 2.16 1.42 2.12
CA LEU A 151 2.22 0.97 0.74
C LEU A 151 3.69 0.62 0.49
N GLU A 152 4.00 -0.58 0.04
CA GLU A 152 5.38 -1.03 -0.20
C GLU A 152 5.46 -1.73 -1.54
N ARG A 153 6.53 -1.45 -2.29
CA ARG A 153 6.77 -2.03 -3.60
C ARG A 153 8.21 -2.45 -3.70
N ASP A 154 8.38 -3.71 -4.03
CA ASP A 154 9.68 -4.32 -4.24
C ASP A 154 10.17 -3.97 -5.66
N TYR A 155 11.41 -3.51 -5.77
CA TYR A 155 12.09 -3.22 -7.04
C TYR A 155 13.42 -3.97 -7.04
N ASP A 156 13.38 -5.24 -7.43
CA ASP A 156 14.61 -6.02 -7.55
C ASP A 156 14.90 -6.33 -9.02
N GLU A 157 15.30 -5.30 -9.77
CA GLU A 157 15.66 -5.44 -11.19
C GLU A 157 16.90 -6.32 -11.38
N ILE A 158 17.78 -6.39 -10.37
CA ILE A 158 19.07 -7.10 -10.43
C ILE A 158 19.00 -8.47 -9.71
N GLY A 159 17.90 -8.77 -9.01
CA GLY A 159 17.70 -10.06 -8.34
C GLY A 159 18.46 -10.22 -7.02
N ALA A 160 19.00 -9.14 -6.46
CA ALA A 160 19.90 -9.14 -5.31
C ALA A 160 19.20 -9.43 -3.98
N LEU A 161 17.93 -9.04 -3.84
CA LEU A 161 17.21 -9.07 -2.55
C LEU A 161 15.81 -9.69 -2.60
N LYS A 162 15.37 -10.17 -3.77
CA LYS A 162 14.07 -10.76 -4.12
C LYS A 162 12.94 -10.48 -3.12
N LYS A 163 12.04 -9.57 -3.53
CA LYS A 163 10.66 -9.47 -3.00
C LYS A 163 10.54 -9.34 -1.48
N ILE A 164 11.39 -8.53 -0.84
CA ILE A 164 11.45 -8.38 0.62
C ILE A 164 10.07 -8.15 1.25
N ALA A 165 9.32 -7.15 0.78
CA ALA A 165 8.07 -6.76 1.43
C ALA A 165 7.00 -7.84 1.28
N THR A 166 6.86 -8.38 0.07
CA THR A 166 5.84 -9.39 -0.24
C THR A 166 6.16 -10.76 0.35
N ASP A 167 7.43 -11.17 0.38
CA ASP A 167 7.83 -12.45 0.99
C ASP A 167 7.78 -12.39 2.52
N ALA A 168 8.14 -11.25 3.13
CA ALA A 168 7.95 -11.06 4.57
C ALA A 168 6.48 -11.21 4.98
N ILE A 169 5.54 -10.73 4.16
CA ILE A 169 4.10 -10.91 4.40
C ILE A 169 3.73 -12.39 4.33
N LYS A 170 4.12 -13.09 3.26
CA LYS A 170 3.81 -14.52 3.08
C LYS A 170 4.38 -15.41 4.18
N LEU A 171 5.53 -15.03 4.75
CA LEU A 171 6.18 -15.77 5.84
C LEU A 171 5.54 -15.53 7.21
N THR A 172 4.89 -14.37 7.41
CA THR A 172 4.43 -13.94 8.75
C THR A 172 2.92 -13.86 8.89
N MET A 173 2.17 -13.99 7.80
CA MET A 173 0.71 -13.85 7.77
C MET A 173 0.07 -15.00 7.00
N ASP A 174 -1.15 -15.35 7.39
CA ASP A 174 -1.91 -16.41 6.75
C ASP A 174 -2.59 -15.90 5.49
N PHE A 175 -2.51 -16.67 4.41
CA PHE A 175 -3.30 -16.41 3.21
C PHE A 175 -4.78 -16.59 3.52
N HIS A 176 -5.59 -15.61 3.10
CA HIS A 176 -7.04 -15.67 3.22
C HIS A 176 -7.69 -15.46 1.87
N GLU A 177 -8.32 -16.52 1.38
CA GLU A 177 -9.32 -16.37 0.34
C GLU A 177 -10.49 -15.57 0.91
N LEU A 178 -10.70 -14.37 0.37
CA LEU A 178 -11.84 -13.54 0.76
C LEU A 178 -13.11 -14.19 0.22
N GLU A 179 -13.77 -14.96 1.08
CA GLU A 179 -15.11 -15.47 0.79
C GLU A 179 -16.09 -14.30 0.63
N LEU A 180 -16.43 -13.99 -0.63
CA LEU A 180 -17.47 -13.02 -0.98
C LEU A 180 -18.89 -13.55 -0.73
N THR A 181 -19.07 -14.64 0.02
CA THR A 181 -20.36 -15.32 0.19
C THR A 181 -21.16 -14.79 1.38
N SER A 182 -22.48 -14.77 1.23
CA SER A 182 -23.46 -14.21 2.18
C SER A 182 -23.83 -15.13 3.36
N SER A 183 -23.13 -16.27 3.55
CA SER A 183 -23.55 -17.27 4.54
C SER A 183 -23.45 -16.73 5.97
N SER A 184 -24.60 -16.69 6.66
CA SER A 184 -24.76 -16.12 8.01
C SER A 184 -23.99 -16.88 9.09
N LEU A 185 -23.67 -18.16 8.84
CA LEU A 185 -22.98 -19.05 9.78
C LEU A 185 -21.48 -18.71 9.93
N ARG A 186 -20.81 -18.27 8.87
CA ARG A 186 -19.38 -17.89 8.91
C ARG A 186 -19.15 -16.44 9.37
N ARG A 187 -20.18 -15.59 9.34
CA ARG A 187 -20.13 -14.22 9.88
C ARG A 187 -19.84 -14.17 11.39
N ARG A 188 -20.24 -15.19 12.16
CA ARG A 188 -20.05 -15.20 13.62
C ARG A 188 -18.58 -15.28 14.05
N TYR A 189 -17.70 -15.80 13.20
CA TYR A 189 -16.27 -15.99 13.53
C TYR A 189 -15.35 -14.86 13.03
N ARG A 190 -15.83 -13.96 12.17
CA ARG A 190 -15.00 -12.89 11.59
C ARG A 190 -15.43 -11.51 12.09
N GLY A 191 -14.46 -10.72 12.57
CA GLY A 191 -14.69 -9.39 13.15
C GLY A 191 -15.33 -8.39 12.18
N ALA A 192 -15.95 -7.33 12.72
CA ALA A 192 -16.68 -6.33 11.93
C ALA A 192 -15.82 -5.66 10.83
N ALA A 193 -14.55 -5.37 11.12
CA ALA A 193 -13.62 -4.78 10.17
C ALA A 193 -13.39 -5.67 8.93
N TYR A 194 -13.20 -6.97 9.12
CA TYR A 194 -13.11 -7.95 8.03
C TYR A 194 -14.38 -7.93 7.17
N GLN A 195 -15.55 -7.96 7.80
CA GLN A 195 -16.83 -7.96 7.08
C GLN A 195 -17.03 -6.69 6.23
N GLN A 196 -16.53 -5.55 6.71
CA GLN A 196 -16.58 -4.30 5.94
C GLN A 196 -15.71 -4.36 4.68
N VAL A 197 -14.53 -4.99 4.75
CA VAL A 197 -13.66 -5.20 3.59
C VAL A 197 -14.33 -6.10 2.57
N SER A 198 -14.83 -7.27 2.99
CA SER A 198 -15.51 -8.19 2.07
C SER A 198 -16.71 -7.55 1.37
N LYS A 199 -17.48 -6.72 2.10
CA LYS A 199 -18.59 -5.94 1.52
C LYS A 199 -18.11 -4.86 0.54
N ALA A 200 -16.99 -4.19 0.83
CA ALA A 200 -16.46 -3.13 -0.03
C ALA A 200 -15.99 -3.65 -1.40
N LEU A 201 -15.63 -4.93 -1.48
CA LEU A 201 -15.23 -5.60 -2.72
C LEU A 201 -16.41 -6.06 -3.59
N ILE A 202 -17.64 -6.04 -3.07
CA ILE A 202 -18.85 -6.38 -3.84
C ILE A 202 -19.33 -5.09 -4.53
N VAL A 203 -19.21 -5.03 -5.85
CA VAL A 203 -19.67 -3.87 -6.64
C VAL A 203 -20.89 -4.27 -7.47
N ASN A 204 -21.98 -3.52 -7.33
CA ASN A 204 -23.25 -3.71 -8.06
C ASN A 204 -23.86 -5.13 -7.96
N GLY A 205 -23.66 -5.82 -6.83
CA GLY A 205 -24.18 -7.17 -6.61
C GLY A 205 -23.51 -8.25 -7.47
N LYS A 206 -22.48 -7.91 -8.26
CA LYS A 206 -21.67 -8.86 -9.03
C LYS A 206 -20.33 -9.04 -8.33
N LYS A 207 -19.89 -10.30 -8.23
CA LYS A 207 -18.52 -10.60 -7.81
C LYS A 207 -17.57 -9.89 -8.78
N PRO A 208 -16.49 -9.25 -8.30
CA PRO A 208 -15.41 -8.86 -9.19
C PRO A 208 -15.00 -10.10 -10.00
N SER A 209 -14.82 -9.93 -11.32
CA SER A 209 -14.48 -11.03 -12.24
C SER A 209 -13.37 -11.89 -11.63
N SER A 210 -13.37 -13.20 -11.88
CA SER A 210 -12.40 -14.17 -11.34
C SER A 210 -10.92 -13.84 -11.64
N ARG A 211 -10.65 -12.76 -12.40
CA ARG A 211 -9.34 -12.14 -12.58
C ARG A 211 -8.88 -11.24 -11.42
N ILE A 212 -9.75 -10.92 -10.46
CA ILE A 212 -9.47 -9.99 -9.34
C ILE A 212 -9.13 -10.74 -8.03
N LEU A 213 -9.44 -12.04 -7.95
CA LEU A 213 -9.09 -12.94 -6.82
C LEU A 213 -8.00 -13.93 -7.21
#